data_AF-A0A2E6NFP0-F1
#
_entry.id   AF-A0A2E6NFP0-F1
#
_cell.length_a   1.000
_cell.length_b   1.000
_cell.length_c   1.000
_cell.angle_alpha   90.00
_cell.angle_beta   90.00
_cell.angle_gamma   90.00
#
_symmetry.space_group_name_H-M   'P 1'
#
loop_
_entity.id
_entity.type
_entity.pdbx_description
1 polymer ?
#
loop_
_entity_poly.entity_id
_entity_poly.type
_entity_poly.pdbx_seq_one_letter_code
_entity_poly.pdbx_strand_id
1 'polypeptide(L)'
;MIKKIRHYLFRQRSTAFKTTAITLLVTGSVLLAQKEDVDVRGAWRAHTYVLDDGITHTVDGLIFFTGRDWSVLFFVTDPHGEIKRGSGEGGTYRLSGDQLVLTHRYHLSTGEAMEGLPASDLRMVARGVDDTAPEEPCQVMRDGEKLTLYFPSGNSMLFERSS
;
A
#
# COMPACT_ATOMS: atom_id res chain seq x y z
N MET A 1 12.82 88.06 -28.07
CA MET A 1 11.72 88.63 -28.89
C MET A 1 10.53 87.69 -28.78
N ILE A 2 9.39 88.22 -28.26
CA ILE A 2 8.01 87.74 -28.44
C ILE A 2 7.61 86.42 -27.75
N LYS A 3 7.00 86.50 -26.55
CA LYS A 3 5.54 86.35 -26.23
C LYS A 3 5.24 84.90 -25.81
N LYS A 4 4.38 84.56 -24.83
CA LYS A 4 3.09 85.11 -24.33
C LYS A 4 2.67 84.15 -23.18
N ILE A 5 2.17 84.57 -22.01
CA ILE A 5 0.75 84.60 -21.55
C ILE A 5 0.77 84.07 -20.09
N ARG A 6 0.50 84.89 -19.05
CA ARG A 6 -0.79 85.03 -18.29
C ARG A 6 -1.42 83.68 -17.91
N HIS A 7 -2.01 83.41 -16.74
CA HIS A 7 -2.26 84.06 -15.46
C HIS A 7 -3.07 83.02 -14.63
N TYR A 8 -3.18 83.26 -13.32
CA TYR A 8 -4.25 82.83 -12.42
C TYR A 8 -4.24 81.43 -11.77
N LEU A 9 -4.01 81.51 -10.45
CA LEU A 9 -4.43 80.62 -9.38
C LEU A 9 -5.87 80.10 -9.55
N PHE A 10 -6.09 78.83 -9.18
CA PHE A 10 -7.19 78.50 -8.28
C PHE A 10 -6.88 77.27 -7.42
N ARG A 11 -7.21 77.40 -6.15
CA ARG A 11 -7.01 76.50 -5.01
C ARG A 11 -8.35 75.81 -4.75
N GLN A 12 -8.39 74.48 -4.66
CA GLN A 12 -9.39 73.70 -3.89
C GLN A 12 -9.04 72.20 -3.99
N ARG A 13 -8.52 71.59 -2.93
CA ARG A 13 -9.21 70.91 -1.81
C ARG A 13 -9.59 69.45 -2.13
N SER A 14 -8.92 68.55 -1.41
CA SER A 14 -9.40 67.29 -0.82
C SER A 14 -10.21 66.33 -1.70
N THR A 15 -9.80 65.07 -1.86
CA THR A 15 -9.96 64.09 -0.78
C THR A 15 -9.07 62.87 -1.05
N ALA A 16 -8.29 62.48 -0.05
CA ALA A 16 -7.53 61.25 -0.07
C ALA A 16 -8.46 60.06 0.21
N PHE A 17 -8.70 59.22 -0.78
CA PHE A 17 -9.25 57.88 -0.55
C PHE A 17 -8.11 56.99 -0.02
N LYS A 18 -8.12 56.73 1.28
CA LYS A 18 -7.32 55.66 1.88
C LYS A 18 -8.05 54.34 1.64
N THR A 19 -7.64 53.60 0.63
CA THR A 19 -8.04 52.21 0.45
C THR A 19 -7.18 51.35 1.36
N THR A 20 -7.71 50.96 2.52
CA THR A 20 -7.07 49.95 3.37
C THR A 20 -7.33 48.58 2.75
N ALA A 21 -6.32 48.01 2.11
CA ALA A 21 -6.35 46.61 1.69
C ALA A 21 -6.12 45.73 2.93
N ILE A 22 -7.14 44.95 3.32
CA ILE A 22 -6.99 43.87 4.29
C ILE A 22 -6.58 42.64 3.49
N THR A 23 -5.30 42.29 3.53
CA THR A 23 -4.81 41.00 3.03
C THR A 23 -5.03 39.95 4.12
N LEU A 24 -6.05 39.13 3.97
CA LEU A 24 -6.26 37.95 4.81
C LEU A 24 -5.31 36.84 4.32
N LEU A 25 -4.15 36.68 4.97
CA LEU A 25 -3.30 35.51 4.76
C LEU A 25 -3.97 34.30 5.44
N VAL A 26 -4.72 33.53 4.65
CA VAL A 26 -5.10 32.17 5.04
C VAL A 26 -3.87 31.30 4.83
N THR A 27 -3.06 31.14 5.86
CA THR A 27 -2.06 30.08 5.93
C THR A 27 -2.80 28.76 6.08
N GLY A 28 -3.15 28.15 4.95
CA GLY A 28 -3.71 26.80 4.92
C GLY A 28 -2.64 25.82 5.38
N SER A 29 -2.63 25.50 6.67
CA SER A 29 -1.94 24.31 7.18
C SER A 29 -2.66 23.09 6.60
N VAL A 30 -2.15 22.57 5.49
CA VAL A 30 -2.53 21.25 5.01
C VAL A 30 -1.98 20.26 6.03
N LEU A 31 -2.81 19.92 7.03
CA LEU A 31 -2.59 18.77 7.89
C LEU A 31 -2.69 17.54 6.99
N LEU A 32 -1.55 17.06 6.48
CA LEU A 32 -1.46 15.72 5.96
C LEU A 32 -1.73 14.78 7.14
N ALA A 33 -2.96 14.27 7.24
CA ALA A 33 -3.26 13.20 8.16
C ALA A 33 -2.39 12.00 7.78
N GLN A 34 -1.35 11.74 8.57
CA GLN A 34 -0.57 10.52 8.43
C GLN A 34 -1.50 9.37 8.83
N LYS A 35 -1.92 8.56 7.86
CA LYS A 35 -2.71 7.36 8.12
C LYS A 35 -1.85 6.46 9.02
N GLU A 36 -2.38 6.13 10.19
CA GLU A 36 -1.72 5.18 11.09
C GLU A 36 -1.49 3.86 10.35
N ASP A 37 -0.32 3.25 10.59
CA ASP A 37 0.04 1.99 9.97
C ASP A 37 -0.94 0.89 10.41
N VAL A 38 -1.40 0.09 9.46
CA VAL A 38 -2.20 -1.10 9.75
C VAL A 38 -1.34 -2.08 10.54
N ASP A 39 -1.68 -2.37 11.79
CA ASP A 39 -0.88 -3.33 12.56
C ASP A 39 -1.02 -4.76 11.99
N VAL A 40 0.04 -5.23 11.33
CA VAL A 40 0.14 -6.58 10.74
C VAL A 40 0.92 -7.56 11.62
N ARG A 41 1.47 -7.14 12.75
CA ARG A 41 2.43 -7.96 13.52
C ARG A 41 1.79 -9.23 14.10
N GLY A 42 2.60 -10.26 14.25
CA GLY A 42 2.21 -11.57 14.78
C GLY A 42 1.84 -12.57 13.68
N ALA A 43 1.16 -13.65 14.07
CA ALA A 43 0.80 -14.75 13.19
C ALA A 43 -0.67 -14.71 12.72
N TRP A 44 -0.90 -15.04 11.45
CA TRP A 44 -2.20 -15.06 10.81
C TRP A 44 -2.36 -16.34 10.00
N ARG A 45 -3.45 -17.07 10.22
CA ARG A 45 -3.79 -18.30 9.52
C ARG A 45 -4.46 -17.96 8.19
N ALA A 46 -4.00 -18.58 7.11
CA ALA A 46 -4.60 -18.40 5.79
C ALA A 46 -5.91 -19.19 5.67
N HIS A 47 -6.87 -18.66 4.91
CA HIS A 47 -8.18 -19.27 4.73
C HIS A 47 -8.62 -19.35 3.28
N THR A 48 -8.45 -18.25 2.54
CA THR A 48 -9.02 -18.12 1.20
C THR A 48 -8.05 -17.36 0.32
N TYR A 49 -7.82 -17.90 -0.87
CA TYR A 49 -7.14 -17.22 -1.95
C TYR A 49 -8.16 -16.92 -3.04
N VAL A 50 -8.32 -15.63 -3.34
CA VAL A 50 -9.24 -15.12 -4.36
C VAL A 50 -8.40 -14.65 -5.53
N LEU A 51 -8.65 -15.20 -6.71
CA LEU A 51 -8.00 -14.79 -7.94
C LEU A 51 -8.61 -13.49 -8.47
N ASP A 52 -7.91 -12.82 -9.38
CA ASP A 52 -8.33 -11.56 -10.00
C ASP A 52 -9.67 -11.66 -10.77
N ASP A 53 -9.99 -12.85 -11.30
CA ASP A 53 -11.26 -13.18 -11.94
C ASP A 53 -12.39 -13.58 -10.96
N GLY A 54 -12.10 -13.61 -9.65
CA GLY A 54 -13.04 -13.95 -8.58
C GLY A 54 -13.12 -15.43 -8.22
N ILE A 55 -12.37 -16.32 -8.89
CA ILE A 55 -12.27 -17.72 -8.50
C ILE A 55 -11.64 -17.83 -7.11
N THR A 56 -12.17 -18.72 -6.27
CA THR A 56 -11.71 -18.88 -4.88
C THR A 56 -11.17 -20.28 -4.62
N HIS A 57 -10.05 -20.35 -3.91
CA HIS A 57 -9.49 -21.60 -3.41
C HIS A 57 -9.38 -21.58 -1.89
N THR A 58 -9.59 -22.72 -1.26
CA THR A 58 -9.30 -22.90 0.17
C THR A 58 -7.79 -22.99 0.35
N VAL A 59 -7.31 -22.32 1.39
CA VAL A 59 -5.90 -22.30 1.75
C VAL A 59 -5.76 -22.69 3.21
N ASP A 60 -4.77 -23.52 3.51
CA ASP A 60 -4.29 -23.76 4.88
C ASP A 60 -2.84 -23.31 4.99
N GLY A 61 -2.48 -22.65 6.08
CA GLY A 61 -1.15 -22.09 6.23
C GLY A 61 -1.07 -20.99 7.26
N LEU A 62 0.13 -20.46 7.42
CA LEU A 62 0.43 -19.40 8.36
C LEU A 62 1.35 -18.37 7.70
N ILE A 63 0.96 -17.10 7.78
CA ILE A 63 1.85 -15.97 7.57
C ILE A 63 2.16 -15.34 8.92
N PHE A 64 3.41 -14.93 9.14
CA PHE A 64 3.74 -14.15 10.33
C PHE A 64 4.66 -12.99 10.01
N PHE A 65 4.44 -11.89 10.72
CA PHE A 65 5.21 -10.65 10.63
C PHE A 65 5.86 -10.36 11.98
N THR A 66 7.17 -10.14 11.97
CA THR A 66 7.94 -9.74 13.15
C THR A 66 8.19 -8.23 13.11
N GLY A 67 9.29 -7.74 13.69
CA GLY A 67 9.63 -6.32 13.63
C GLY A 67 9.90 -5.82 12.19
N ARG A 68 10.54 -6.64 11.36
CA ARG A 68 10.92 -6.32 9.97
C ARG A 68 10.84 -7.50 9.00
N ASP A 69 10.75 -8.72 9.53
CA ASP A 69 10.80 -9.94 8.74
C ASP A 69 9.40 -10.52 8.60
N TRP A 70 9.15 -11.19 7.49
CA TRP A 70 7.93 -11.92 7.23
C TRP A 70 8.26 -13.31 6.67
N SER A 71 7.36 -14.25 6.90
CA SER A 71 7.39 -15.55 6.27
C SER A 71 5.97 -16.10 6.15
N VAL A 72 5.72 -16.84 5.09
CA VAL A 72 4.50 -17.60 4.89
C VAL A 72 4.82 -19.02 4.47
N LEU A 73 4.06 -19.98 4.99
CA LEU A 73 3.93 -21.31 4.42
C LEU A 73 2.44 -21.57 4.24
N PHE A 74 2.01 -21.86 3.02
CA PHE A 74 0.62 -22.17 2.74
C PHE A 74 0.46 -23.27 1.68
N PHE A 75 -0.71 -23.90 1.72
CA PHE A 75 -1.13 -24.97 0.85
C PHE A 75 -2.50 -24.64 0.27
N VAL A 76 -2.66 -24.82 -1.04
CA VAL A 76 -3.95 -24.67 -1.71
C VAL A 76 -4.59 -26.04 -1.83
N THR A 77 -5.83 -26.18 -1.35
CA THR A 77 -6.58 -27.44 -1.38
C THR A 77 -7.66 -27.41 -2.44
N ASP A 78 -7.93 -28.56 -3.05
CA ASP A 78 -9.10 -28.72 -3.91
C ASP A 78 -10.41 -28.81 -3.11
N PRO A 79 -11.59 -28.86 -3.76
CA PRO A 79 -12.88 -28.99 -3.07
C PRO A 79 -13.06 -30.27 -2.25
N HIS A 80 -12.20 -31.27 -2.43
CA HIS A 80 -12.19 -32.51 -1.63
C HIS A 80 -11.26 -32.42 -0.41
N GLY A 81 -10.53 -31.31 -0.25
CA GLY A 81 -9.59 -31.09 0.84
C GLY A 81 -8.17 -31.62 0.57
N GLU A 82 -7.90 -32.11 -0.64
CA GLU A 82 -6.56 -32.60 -0.99
C GLU A 82 -5.63 -31.43 -1.30
N ILE A 83 -4.42 -31.48 -0.77
CA ILE A 83 -3.38 -30.47 -1.04
C ILE A 83 -2.92 -30.63 -2.48
N LYS A 84 -3.07 -29.57 -3.27
CA LYS A 84 -2.68 -29.54 -4.69
C LYS A 84 -1.49 -28.65 -4.97
N ARG A 85 -1.25 -27.65 -4.12
CA ARG A 85 -0.15 -26.69 -4.26
C ARG A 85 0.42 -26.32 -2.91
N GLY A 86 1.68 -25.92 -2.88
CA GLY A 86 2.34 -25.37 -1.71
C GLY A 86 3.28 -24.22 -2.09
N SER A 87 3.33 -23.19 -1.25
CA SER A 87 4.31 -22.12 -1.33
C SER A 87 4.89 -21.78 0.04
N GLY A 88 6.20 -21.60 0.10
CA GLY A 88 6.95 -21.15 1.25
C GLY A 88 7.80 -19.94 0.88
N GLU A 89 7.48 -18.78 1.42
CA GLU A 89 8.07 -17.51 1.02
C GLU A 89 8.46 -16.68 2.24
N GLY A 90 9.37 -15.74 2.03
CA GLY A 90 9.70 -14.79 3.09
C GLY A 90 10.88 -13.89 2.78
N GLY A 91 11.11 -12.99 3.73
CA GLY A 91 12.15 -11.98 3.66
C GLY A 91 11.83 -10.82 4.59
N THR A 92 12.04 -9.60 4.10
CA THR A 92 11.79 -8.37 4.88
C THR A 92 10.57 -7.64 4.36
N TYR A 93 9.97 -6.77 5.17
CA TYR A 93 8.87 -5.93 4.73
C TYR A 93 9.01 -4.47 5.20
N ARG A 94 8.33 -3.58 4.48
CA ARG A 94 8.10 -2.19 4.90
C ARG A 94 6.60 -1.92 4.88
N LEU A 95 6.12 -1.14 5.85
CA LEU A 95 4.73 -0.75 5.96
C LEU A 95 4.64 0.78 6.08
N SER A 96 3.69 1.38 5.37
CA SER A 96 3.35 2.80 5.48
C SER A 96 1.84 2.97 5.24
N GLY A 97 1.10 3.30 6.29
CA GLY A 97 -0.36 3.26 6.29
C GLY A 97 -0.86 1.84 5.99
N ASP A 98 -1.50 1.67 4.84
CA ASP A 98 -2.00 0.39 4.33
C ASP A 98 -1.15 -0.20 3.20
N GLN A 99 0.00 0.40 2.89
CA GLN A 99 0.90 -0.08 1.84
C GLN A 99 1.97 -0.97 2.45
N LEU A 100 1.89 -2.27 2.17
CA LEU A 100 2.81 -3.30 2.62
C LEU A 100 3.70 -3.72 1.45
N VAL A 101 4.99 -3.43 1.51
CA VAL A 101 5.95 -3.89 0.50
C VAL A 101 6.70 -5.10 1.04
N LEU A 102 6.47 -6.27 0.43
CA LEU A 102 7.17 -7.51 0.74
C LEU A 102 8.42 -7.63 -0.13
N THR A 103 9.59 -7.77 0.49
CA THR A 103 10.84 -8.08 -0.21
C THR A 103 11.12 -9.58 -0.10
N HIS A 104 11.16 -10.26 -1.25
CA HIS A 104 11.21 -11.72 -1.36
C HIS A 104 12.66 -12.27 -1.36
N ARG A 105 13.13 -12.73 -0.20
CA ARG A 105 14.48 -13.31 -0.02
C ARG A 105 14.53 -14.79 -0.34
N TYR A 106 13.46 -15.53 -0.06
CA TYR A 106 13.31 -16.91 -0.50
C TYR A 106 11.88 -17.18 -0.98
N HIS A 107 11.78 -18.09 -1.93
CA HIS A 107 10.52 -18.57 -2.49
C HIS A 107 10.71 -20.04 -2.88
N LEU A 108 9.92 -20.91 -2.26
CA LEU A 108 9.74 -22.31 -2.60
C LEU A 108 8.31 -22.48 -3.10
N SER A 109 8.12 -23.04 -4.29
CA SER A 109 6.77 -23.33 -4.79
C SER A 109 6.73 -24.65 -5.55
N THR A 110 5.55 -25.27 -5.53
CA THR A 110 5.21 -26.44 -6.35
C THR A 110 3.69 -26.60 -6.39
N GLY A 111 3.16 -27.20 -7.46
CA GLY A 111 1.77 -27.61 -7.45
C GLY A 111 1.22 -28.04 -8.80
N GLU A 112 0.17 -28.86 -8.74
CA GLU A 112 -0.62 -29.26 -9.91
C GLU A 112 -1.41 -28.07 -10.45
N ALA A 113 -1.87 -28.18 -11.71
CA ALA A 113 -2.82 -27.23 -12.25
C ALA A 113 -4.16 -27.36 -11.50
N MET A 114 -4.76 -26.22 -11.19
CA MET A 114 -6.11 -26.10 -10.67
C MET A 114 -6.87 -25.07 -11.50
N GLU A 115 -8.17 -24.95 -11.28
CA GLU A 115 -8.97 -23.91 -11.93
C GLU A 115 -8.38 -22.51 -11.64
N GLY A 116 -8.08 -21.75 -12.70
CA GLY A 116 -7.44 -20.42 -12.60
C GLY A 116 -5.96 -20.43 -12.15
N LEU A 117 -5.39 -21.58 -11.77
CA LEU A 117 -4.01 -21.70 -11.29
C LEU A 117 -3.20 -22.67 -12.16
N PRO A 118 -2.31 -22.17 -13.05
CA PRO A 118 -1.47 -23.04 -13.86
C PRO A 118 -0.50 -23.84 -12.98
N ALA A 119 -0.13 -25.04 -13.42
CA ALA A 119 0.85 -25.88 -12.73
C ALA A 119 2.15 -25.11 -12.45
N SER A 120 2.79 -25.41 -11.32
CA SER A 120 4.08 -24.85 -10.92
C SER A 120 5.07 -25.97 -10.70
N ASP A 121 6.18 -25.93 -11.43
CA ASP A 121 7.31 -26.81 -11.18
C ASP A 121 7.84 -26.61 -9.76
N LEU A 122 8.43 -27.67 -9.19
CA LEU A 122 9.16 -27.55 -7.93
C LEU A 122 10.36 -26.63 -8.14
N ARG A 123 10.34 -25.49 -7.47
CA ARG A 123 11.41 -24.49 -7.56
C ARG A 123 11.70 -23.90 -6.19
N MET A 124 12.97 -23.82 -5.84
CA MET A 124 13.46 -23.03 -4.71
C MET A 124 14.42 -21.96 -5.21
N VAL A 125 14.18 -20.72 -4.79
CA VAL A 125 15.08 -19.59 -5.00
C VAL A 125 15.39 -18.98 -3.64
N ALA A 126 16.67 -18.77 -3.34
CA ALA A 126 17.13 -18.02 -2.19
C ALA A 126 18.11 -16.94 -2.65
N ARG A 127 18.06 -15.77 -2.01
CA ARG A 127 18.86 -14.59 -2.36
C ARG A 127 19.64 -14.12 -1.14
N GLY A 128 20.93 -13.86 -1.34
CA GLY A 128 21.82 -13.30 -0.32
C GLY A 128 21.44 -11.88 0.07
N VAL A 129 22.10 -11.34 1.09
CA VAL A 129 21.88 -9.98 1.59
C VAL A 129 22.18 -8.92 0.52
N ASP A 130 23.23 -9.17 -0.27
CA ASP A 130 23.73 -8.27 -1.32
C ASP A 130 23.00 -8.42 -2.66
N ASP A 131 22.12 -9.43 -2.78
CA ASP A 131 21.34 -9.65 -3.99
C ASP A 131 20.13 -8.72 -4.04
N THR A 132 19.80 -8.25 -5.25
CA THR A 132 18.52 -7.60 -5.51
C THR A 132 17.39 -8.62 -5.33
N ALA A 133 16.50 -8.36 -4.37
CA ALA A 133 15.32 -9.17 -4.10
C ALA A 133 14.07 -8.49 -4.71
N PRO A 134 13.16 -9.26 -5.36
CA PRO A 134 11.90 -8.73 -5.86
C PRO A 134 11.09 -8.09 -4.73
N GLU A 135 10.46 -6.97 -5.05
CA GLU A 135 9.50 -6.31 -4.17
C GLU A 135 8.08 -6.52 -4.69
N GLU A 136 7.16 -6.81 -3.79
CA GLU A 136 5.74 -7.00 -4.07
C GLU A 136 4.93 -5.98 -3.26
N PRO A 137 4.49 -4.87 -3.88
CA PRO A 137 3.71 -3.85 -3.21
C PRO A 137 2.26 -4.30 -3.05
N CYS A 138 1.90 -4.72 -1.85
CA CYS A 138 0.55 -5.12 -1.48
C CYS A 138 -0.21 -3.96 -0.83
N GLN A 139 -1.54 -3.97 -0.95
CA GLN A 139 -2.39 -3.24 -0.03
C GLN A 139 -2.85 -4.18 1.08
N VAL A 140 -2.83 -3.71 2.32
CA VAL A 140 -3.29 -4.46 3.48
C VAL A 140 -4.53 -3.82 4.10
N MET A 141 -5.52 -4.65 4.39
CA MET A 141 -6.70 -4.24 5.17
C MET A 141 -6.78 -5.11 6.42
N ARG A 142 -7.05 -4.49 7.55
CA ARG A 142 -7.34 -5.19 8.81
C ARG A 142 -8.71 -4.77 9.33
N ASP A 143 -9.50 -5.77 9.72
CA ASP A 143 -10.76 -5.62 10.43
C ASP A 143 -10.76 -6.53 11.65
N GLY A 144 -10.35 -5.98 12.79
CA GLY A 144 -10.17 -6.72 14.04
C GLY A 144 -9.17 -7.88 13.88
N GLU A 145 -9.68 -9.10 13.96
CA GLU A 145 -8.92 -10.36 13.85
C GLU A 145 -8.81 -10.88 12.41
N LYS A 146 -9.25 -10.10 11.42
CA LYS A 146 -9.15 -10.44 10.00
C LYS A 146 -8.12 -9.57 9.30
N LEU A 147 -7.31 -10.18 8.46
CA LEU A 147 -6.33 -9.52 7.62
C LEU A 147 -6.58 -9.92 6.16
N THR A 148 -6.59 -8.95 5.25
CA THR A 148 -6.62 -9.21 3.81
C THR A 148 -5.40 -8.57 3.17
N LEU A 149 -4.66 -9.35 2.39
CA LEU A 149 -3.59 -8.86 1.52
C LEU A 149 -4.11 -8.82 0.09
N TYR A 150 -4.04 -7.66 -0.56
CA TYR A 150 -4.33 -7.47 -1.97
C TYR A 150 -3.01 -7.34 -2.74
N PHE A 151 -2.78 -8.26 -3.67
CA PHE A 151 -1.53 -8.35 -4.43
C PHE A 151 -1.59 -7.50 -5.71
N PRO A 152 -0.44 -7.09 -6.27
CA PRO A 152 -0.37 -6.38 -7.55
C PRO A 152 -1.04 -7.11 -8.72
N SER A 153 -1.15 -8.44 -8.65
CA SER A 153 -1.80 -9.25 -9.67
C SER A 153 -3.32 -9.06 -9.72
N GLY A 154 -3.93 -8.43 -8.72
CA GLY A 154 -5.38 -8.39 -8.53
C GLY A 154 -5.90 -9.51 -7.62
N ASN A 155 -5.07 -10.52 -7.33
CA ASN A 155 -5.42 -11.57 -6.37
C ASN A 155 -5.48 -11.00 -4.94
N SER A 156 -6.13 -11.73 -4.04
CA SER A 156 -6.09 -11.44 -2.61
C SER A 156 -6.06 -12.69 -1.77
N MET A 157 -5.48 -12.60 -0.58
CA MET A 157 -5.49 -13.67 0.41
C MET A 157 -6.05 -13.17 1.72
N LEU A 158 -6.98 -13.95 2.28
CA LEU A 158 -7.68 -13.66 3.53
C LEU A 158 -7.10 -14.52 4.64
N PHE A 159 -6.90 -13.88 5.78
CA PHE A 159 -6.32 -14.48 6.96
C PHE A 159 -7.10 -14.13 8.23
N GLU A 160 -7.01 -14.99 9.23
CA GLU A 160 -7.50 -14.76 10.58
C GLU A 160 -6.34 -14.78 11.57
N ARG A 161 -6.45 -14.04 12.68
CA ARG A 161 -5.46 -14.08 13.76
C ARG A 161 -5.29 -15.51 14.28
N SER A 162 -4.05 -15.94 14.43
CA SER A 162 -3.70 -17.29 14.92
C SER A 162 -3.55 -17.36 16.45
N SER A 163 -3.39 -16.21 17.12
CA SER A 163 -3.24 -16.08 18.58
C SER A 163 -3.41 -14.63 19.03
#